data_AF-A0A9D8XPB1-F1
#
_entry.id   AF-A0A9D8XPB1-F1
#
_cell.length_a   1.000
_cell.length_b   1.000
_cell.length_c   1.000
_cell.angle_alpha   90.00
_cell.angle_beta   90.00
_cell.angle_gamma   90.00
#
_symmetry.space_group_name_H-M   'P 1'
#
loop_
_entity.id
_entity.type
_entity.pdbx_description
1 polymer ?
#
loop_
_entity_poly.entity_id
_entity_poly.type
_entity_poly.pdbx_seq_one_letter_code
_entity_poly.pdbx_strand_id
1 'polypeptide(L)' 'NMIDMEQVMSEVPSSILVMGNLDPVSIFKQATPEKVFEETSALLEKMKPYNNFVISSGCDLPPEVPFANIDAFFQALYKA' A
#
# COMPACT_ATOMS: atom_id res chain seq x y z
N ASN A 1 6.19 11.66 2.98
CA ASN A 1 5.38 11.75 4.21
C ASN A 1 4.52 10.51 4.26
N MET A 2 4.94 9.51 5.04
CA MET A 2 4.19 8.26 5.20
C MET A 2 3.46 8.34 6.53
N ILE A 3 2.14 8.23 6.49
CA ILE A 3 1.31 8.17 7.69
C ILE A 3 1.34 6.73 8.21
N ASP A 4 1.46 6.55 9.52
CA ASP A 4 1.37 5.23 10.13
C ASP A 4 -0.08 4.73 10.09
N MET A 5 -0.35 3.75 9.24
CA MET A 5 -1.69 3.19 9.09
C MET A 5 -2.16 2.46 10.35
N GLU A 6 -1.29 1.87 11.16
CA GLU A 6 -1.70 1.20 12.40
C GLU A 6 -2.29 2.21 13.39
N GLN A 7 -1.67 3.39 13.48
CA GLN A 7 -2.21 4.48 14.29
C GLN A 7 -3.58 4.93 13.77
N VAL A 8 -3.71 5.16 12.45
CA VAL A 8 -4.99 5.58 11.84
C VAL A 8 -6.08 4.55 12.11
N MET A 9 -5.80 3.26 11.93
CA MET A 9 -6.78 2.20 12.14
C MET A 9 -7.17 2.04 13.61
N SER A 10 -6.34 2.46 14.56
CA SER A 10 -6.69 2.46 15.99
C SER A 10 -7.68 3.57 16.38
N GLU A 11 -7.70 4.67 15.63
CA GLU A 11 -8.56 5.83 15.89
C GLU A 11 -9.86 5.79 15.08
N VAL A 12 -9.85 5.13 13.92
CA VAL A 12 -11.00 5.06 13.02
C VAL A 12 -11.94 3.92 13.41
N PRO A 13 -13.26 4.18 13.55
CA PRO A 13 -14.24 3.12 13.77
C PRO A 13 -14.23 2.06 12.67
N SER A 14 -14.45 0.80 13.04
CA SER A 14 -14.49 -0.34 12.10
C SER A 14 -15.60 -0.26 11.03
N SER A 15 -16.55 0.66 11.18
CA SER A 15 -17.61 0.93 10.20
C SER A 15 -17.16 1.85 9.05
N ILE A 16 -15.97 2.46 9.14
CA ILE A 16 -15.44 3.39 8.13
C ILE A 16 -14.33 2.72 7.34
N LEU A 17 -14.43 2.74 6.01
CA LEU A 17 -13.40 2.21 5.12
C LEU A 17 -12.20 3.17 5.09
N VAL A 18 -11.00 2.62 5.27
CA VAL A 18 -9.73 3.36 5.17
C VAL A 18 -8.93 2.81 4.00
N MET A 19 -8.39 3.70 3.17
CA MET A 19 -7.57 3.34 2.01
C MET A 19 -6.19 3.99 2.09
N GLY A 20 -5.14 3.25 1.72
CA GLY A 20 -3.78 3.77 1.66
C GLY A 20 -2.73 2.77 2.15
N ASN A 21 -1.50 3.19 2.47
CA ASN A 21 -0.80 4.22 1.71
C ASN A 21 0.61 3.75 1.33
N LEU A 22 0.77 3.36 0.08
CA LEU A 22 2.11 3.29 -0.52
C LEU A 22 2.43 4.60 -1.22
N ASP A 23 3.64 5.09 -1.01
CA ASP A 23 4.08 6.37 -1.57
C ASP A 23 4.18 6.29 -3.11
N PRO A 24 3.43 7.11 -3.86
CA PRO A 24 3.37 7.00 -5.32
C PRO A 24 4.69 7.32 -6.03
N VAL A 25 5.61 8.04 -5.38
CA VAL A 25 6.87 8.46 -6.00
C VAL A 25 8.00 7.53 -5.58
N SER A 26 8.27 7.43 -4.29
CA SER A 26 9.39 6.65 -3.77
C SER A 26 9.19 5.14 -3.89
N ILE A 27 7.96 4.64 -3.72
CA ILE A 27 7.66 3.21 -3.91
C ILE A 27 7.31 2.93 -5.37
N PHE A 28 6.22 3.48 -5.89
CA PHE A 28 5.76 3.08 -7.22
C PHE A 28 6.66 3.57 -8.36
N LYS A 29 7.17 4.81 -8.32
CA LYS A 29 7.97 5.35 -9.43
C LYS A 29 9.46 5.00 -9.35
N GLN A 30 10.06 5.09 -8.16
CA GLN A 30 11.52 5.06 -8.00
C GLN A 30 12.09 3.74 -7.48
N ALA A 31 11.30 2.91 -6.80
CA ALA A 31 11.79 1.65 -6.24
C ALA A 31 11.89 0.55 -7.31
N THR A 32 12.53 -0.56 -6.96
CA THR A 32 12.54 -1.77 -7.78
C THR A 32 11.23 -2.56 -7.58
N PRO A 33 10.84 -3.42 -8.52
CA PRO A 33 9.67 -4.28 -8.38
C PRO A 33 9.69 -5.11 -7.08
N GLU A 34 10.85 -5.65 -6.71
CA GLU A 34 11.03 -6.42 -5.48
C GLU A 34 10.71 -5.56 -4.25
N LYS A 35 11.18 -4.31 -4.24
CA LYS A 35 10.93 -3.40 -3.14
C LYS A 35 9.45 -3.02 -3.04
N VAL A 36 8.78 -2.81 -4.17
CA VAL A 36 7.33 -2.58 -4.20
C VAL A 36 6.58 -3.77 -3.62
N PHE A 37 6.95 -4.99 -4.02
CA PHE A 37 6.36 -6.21 -3.50
C PHE A 37 6.55 -6.35 -1.98
N GLU A 38 7.76 -6.10 -1.48
CA GLU A 38 8.09 -6.16 -0.04
C GLU A 38 7.29 -5.17 0.79
N GLU A 39 7.24 -3.90 0.38
CA GLU A 39 6.52 -2.84 1.09
C GLU A 39 5.00 -3.08 1.06
N THR A 40 4.48 -3.54 -0.08
CA THR A 40 3.06 -3.92 -0.20
C THR A 40 2.73 -5.07 0.73
N SER A 41 3.55 -6.12 0.73
CA SER A 41 3.35 -7.29 1.60
C SER A 41 3.44 -6.91 3.08
N ALA A 42 4.43 -6.10 3.47
CA ALA A 42 4.61 -5.67 4.84
C ALA A 42 3.42 -4.84 5.35
N LEU A 43 2.89 -3.94 4.52
CA LEU A 43 1.70 -3.17 4.88
C LEU A 43 0.46 -4.06 4.98
N LEU A 44 0.27 -5.01 4.07
CA LEU A 44 -0.83 -5.98 4.16
C LEU A 44 -0.76 -6.80 5.46
N GLU A 45 0.41 -7.33 5.82
CA GLU A 45 0.60 -8.08 7.06
C GLU A 45 0.23 -7.26 8.31
N LYS A 46 0.68 -6.00 8.37
CA LYS A 46 0.33 -5.06 9.45
C LYS A 46 -1.17 -4.81 9.52
N MET A 47 -1.84 -4.77 8.37
CA MET A 47 -3.26 -4.43 8.28
C MET A 47 -4.21 -5.63 8.39
N LYS A 48 -3.70 -6.87 8.42
CA LYS A 48 -4.50 -8.11 8.59
C LYS A 48 -5.52 -8.07 9.73
N PRO A 49 -5.27 -7.44 10.89
CA PRO A 49 -6.25 -7.36 11.97
C PRO A 49 -7.48 -6.47 11.65
N TYR A 50 -7.41 -5.65 10.60
CA TYR A 50 -8.42 -4.64 10.28
C TYR A 50 -9.21 -4.98 9.01
N ASN A 51 -10.49 -5.32 9.17
CA ASN A 51 -11.37 -5.71 8.06
C ASN A 51 -11.87 -4.54 7.20
N ASN A 52 -11.60 -3.31 7.63
CA ASN A 52 -12.04 -2.07 6.98
C ASN A 52 -10.87 -1.32 6.31
N PHE A 53 -9.80 -2.03 5.95
CA PHE A 53 -8.65 -1.48 5.24
C PHE A 53 -8.60 -1.95 3.79
N VAL A 54 -8.27 -1.05 2.87
CA VAL A 54 -8.00 -1.35 1.46
C VAL A 54 -6.65 -0.76 1.08
N ILE A 55 -5.74 -1.62 0.63
CA ILE A 55 -4.43 -1.20 0.15
C ILE A 55 -4.56 -0.31 -1.09
N SER A 56 -3.87 0.83 -1.08
CA SER A 56 -3.87 1.79 -2.19
C SER A 56 -2.60 2.63 -2.21
N SER A 57 -2.34 3.29 -3.33
CA SER A 57 -1.42 4.43 -3.37
C SER A 57 -1.96 5.57 -2.50
N GLY A 58 -1.06 6.33 -1.87
CA GLY A 58 -1.43 7.47 -1.03
C GLY A 58 -1.94 8.70 -1.80
N CYS A 59 -1.82 8.70 -3.12
CA CYS A 59 -2.31 9.74 -4.05
C CYS A 59 -2.36 9.15 -5.47
N ASP A 60 -2.47 10.01 -6.49
CA ASP A 60 -2.36 9.63 -7.90
C ASP A 60 -0.97 9.08 -8.25
N LEU A 61 -0.95 8.06 -9.13
CA LEU A 61 0.28 7.50 -9.68
C LEU A 61 0.84 8.41 -10.79
N PRO A 62 2.13 8.76 -10.78
CA PRO A 62 2.76 9.46 -11.89
C PRO A 62 2.70 8.66 -13.20
N PRO A 63 2.65 9.31 -14.36
CA PRO A 63 2.58 8.62 -15.66
C PRO A 63 3.83 7.78 -15.98
N GLU A 64 4.95 8.05 -15.30
CA GLU A 64 6.24 7.38 -15.49
C GLU A 64 6.44 6.16 -14.58
N VAL A 65 5.40 5.71 -13.85
CA VAL A 65 5.49 4.51 -13.01
C VAL A 65 5.76 3.29 -13.91
N PRO A 66 6.84 2.51 -13.65
CA PRO A 66 7.11 1.31 -14.42
C PRO A 66 5.99 0.27 -14.25
N PHE A 67 5.54 -0.35 -15.33
CA PHE A 67 4.53 -1.43 -15.27
C PHE A 67 4.98 -2.59 -14.37
N ALA A 68 6.27 -2.92 -14.36
CA ALA A 68 6.80 -3.96 -13.47
C ALA A 68 6.56 -3.66 -11.97
N ASN A 69 6.55 -2.38 -11.58
CA ASN A 69 6.24 -1.98 -10.22
C ASN A 69 4.74 -2.13 -9.91
N ILE A 70 3.88 -1.86 -10.89
CA ILE A 70 2.44 -2.09 -10.80
C ILE A 70 2.16 -3.60 -10.68
N ASP A 71 2.81 -4.42 -11.52
CA ASP A 71 2.68 -5.87 -11.48
C ASP A 71 3.14 -6.43 -10.13
N ALA A 72 4.27 -5.96 -9.60
CA ALA A 72 4.77 -6.38 -8.29
C ALA A 72 3.82 -6.01 -7.14
N PHE A 73 3.19 -4.84 -7.20
CA PHE A 73 2.13 -4.46 -6.26
C PHE A 73 0.95 -5.45 -6.28
N PHE A 74 0.44 -5.79 -7.47
CA PHE A 74 -0.65 -6.77 -7.59
C PHE A 74 -0.22 -8.19 -7.22
N GLN A 75 1.02 -8.58 -7.52
CA GLN A 75 1.56 -9.89 -7.12
C GLN A 75 1.55 -10.08 -5.60
N ALA A 76 1.81 -9.03 -4.82
CA ALA A 76 1.72 -9.09 -3.37
C ALA A 76 0.29 -9.43 -2.89
N LEU A 77 -0.75 -8.96 -3.59
CA LEU A 77 -2.15 -9.24 -3.25
C LEU A 77 -2.54 -10.71 -3.46
N TYR A 78 -1.93 -11.40 -4.42
CA TYR A 78 -2.21 -12.81 -4.67
C TYR A 78 -1.55 -13.75 -3.65
N LYS A 79 -0.61 -13.24 -2.86
CA LYS A 79 0.12 -14.02 -1.86
C LYS A 79 -0.38 -13.80 -0.42
N ALA A 80 -1.09 -12.69 -0.18
CA ALA A 80 -1.52 -12.24 1.15
C ALA A 80 -2.73 -13.02 1.69
#